data_AF-A0A969IMG5-F1
#
_entry.id   AF-A0A969IMG5-F1
#
_cell.length_a   1.000
_cell.length_b   1.000
_cell.length_c   1.000
_cell.angle_alpha   90.00
_cell.angle_beta   90.00
_cell.angle_gamma   90.00
#
_symmetry.space_group_name_H-M   'P 1'
#
loop_
_entity.id
_entity.type
_entity.pdbx_description
1 polymer ?
#
loop_
_entity_poly.entity_id
_entity_poly.type
_entity_poly.pdbx_seq_one_letter_code
_entity_poly.pdbx_strand_id
1 'polypeptide(L)'
;AELACHAIDLKRDALAGKAQISRAFADDRFKAFFADVASGHDRPVPCRVAALRSGSDTAAIQITLDCKGHRFLHVTVYACAYEKFGAGALLLEREVQTSFEDGVSAFDLLAPLHPYKMEFAGSVVTVRDYTLAGSWRGRLYAAIALSGRQRAKTCIEGLPAPLRRYLASLMAVRSALRTGTAPS
;
A
#
# COMPACT_ATOMS: atom_id res chain seq x y z
N ALA A 1 6.62 -16.19 -3.67
CA ALA A 1 7.35 -15.13 -4.42
C ALA A 1 6.56 -14.53 -5.60
N GLU A 2 6.19 -15.31 -6.62
CA GLU A 2 5.58 -14.76 -7.86
C GLU A 2 4.29 -13.96 -7.65
N LEU A 3 3.36 -14.46 -6.83
CA LEU A 3 2.12 -13.74 -6.51
C LEU A 3 2.38 -12.41 -5.80
N ALA A 4 3.40 -12.33 -4.95
CA ALA A 4 3.77 -11.08 -4.30
C ALA A 4 4.29 -10.07 -5.31
N CYS A 5 5.17 -10.49 -6.22
CA CYS A 5 5.63 -9.65 -7.34
C CYS A 5 4.44 -9.12 -8.16
N HIS A 6 3.52 -10.02 -8.54
CA HIS A 6 2.34 -9.66 -9.30
C HIS A 6 1.43 -8.65 -8.56
N ALA A 7 1.28 -8.79 -7.24
CA ALA A 7 0.52 -7.81 -6.45
C ALA A 7 1.13 -6.41 -6.50
N ILE A 8 2.47 -6.32 -6.43
CA ILE A 8 3.17 -5.03 -6.50
C ILE A 8 3.06 -4.41 -7.90
N ASP A 9 3.21 -5.21 -8.96
CA ASP A 9 3.07 -4.75 -10.35
C ASP A 9 1.64 -4.27 -10.62
N LEU A 10 0.63 -5.07 -10.26
CA LEU A 10 -0.77 -4.70 -10.42
C LEU A 10 -1.11 -3.41 -9.66
N LYS A 11 -0.49 -3.20 -8.49
CA LYS A 11 -0.69 -1.98 -7.70
C LYS A 11 -0.03 -0.77 -8.35
N ARG A 12 1.15 -0.93 -8.96
CA ARG A 12 1.81 0.14 -9.75
C ARG A 12 0.92 0.56 -10.90
N ASP A 13 0.38 -0.39 -11.65
CA ASP A 13 -0.49 -0.12 -12.80
C ASP A 13 -1.78 0.59 -12.37
N ALA A 14 -2.42 0.12 -11.30
CA ALA A 14 -3.59 0.77 -10.73
C ALA A 14 -3.32 2.22 -10.26
N LEU A 15 -2.15 2.48 -9.67
CA LEU A 15 -1.74 3.82 -9.25
C LEU A 15 -1.45 4.73 -10.45
N ALA A 16 -0.77 4.21 -11.47
CA ALA A 16 -0.48 4.92 -12.71
C ALA A 16 -1.77 5.33 -13.44
N GLY A 17 -2.74 4.40 -13.58
CA GLY A 17 -4.04 4.67 -14.17
C GLY A 17 -4.84 5.74 -13.41
N LYS A 18 -4.66 5.84 -12.08
CA LYS A 18 -5.30 6.86 -11.23
C LYS A 18 -4.47 8.16 -11.14
N ALA A 19 -3.33 8.28 -11.82
CA ALA A 19 -2.38 9.38 -11.67
C ALA A 19 -2.03 9.66 -10.19
N GLN A 20 -1.85 8.59 -9.41
CA GLN A 20 -1.41 8.62 -8.03
C GLN A 20 0.03 8.09 -7.96
N ILE A 21 0.85 8.71 -7.11
CA ILE A 21 2.23 8.26 -6.89
C ILE A 21 2.36 7.76 -5.47
N SER A 22 2.91 6.55 -5.32
CA SER A 22 3.43 6.07 -4.05
C SER A 22 4.91 5.78 -4.20
N ARG A 23 5.73 6.45 -3.38
CA ARG A 23 7.19 6.27 -3.37
C ARG A 23 7.58 4.82 -3.09
N ALA A 24 6.81 4.12 -2.25
CA ALA A 24 7.07 2.72 -1.93
C ALA A 24 6.90 1.83 -3.18
N PHE A 25 5.79 2.00 -3.91
CA PHE A 25 5.52 1.20 -5.11
C PHE A 25 6.41 1.59 -6.30
N ALA A 26 6.94 2.81 -6.35
CA ALA A 26 7.91 3.23 -7.36
C ALA A 26 9.34 2.69 -7.14
N ASP A 27 9.64 2.13 -5.96
CA ASP A 27 10.95 1.60 -5.61
C ASP A 27 10.98 0.08 -5.83
N ASP A 28 11.86 -0.41 -6.71
CA ASP A 28 11.97 -1.85 -6.99
C ASP A 28 12.45 -2.67 -5.80
N ARG A 29 13.12 -2.04 -4.83
CA ARG A 29 13.48 -2.71 -3.57
C ARG A 29 12.25 -3.13 -2.78
N PHE A 30 11.12 -2.43 -2.92
CA PHE A 30 9.87 -2.81 -2.27
C PHE A 30 9.31 -4.10 -2.86
N LYS A 31 9.37 -4.25 -4.19
CA LYS A 31 8.99 -5.50 -4.88
C LYS A 31 9.92 -6.65 -4.47
N ALA A 32 11.22 -6.42 -4.52
CA ALA A 32 12.22 -7.41 -4.14
C ALA A 32 12.04 -7.87 -2.69
N PHE A 33 11.78 -6.94 -1.77
CA PHE A 33 11.49 -7.25 -0.36
C PHE A 33 10.29 -8.19 -0.20
N PHE A 34 9.15 -7.89 -0.84
CA PHE A 34 7.98 -8.77 -0.70
C PHE A 34 8.14 -10.11 -1.44
N ALA A 35 8.92 -10.16 -2.52
CA ALA A 35 9.28 -11.41 -3.17
C ALA A 35 10.09 -12.32 -2.24
N ASP A 36 11.10 -11.75 -1.56
CA ASP A 36 11.97 -12.42 -0.59
C ASP A 36 11.18 -12.89 0.64
N VAL A 37 10.44 -11.97 1.27
CA VAL A 37 9.58 -12.26 2.44
C VAL A 37 8.55 -13.35 2.13
N ALA A 38 7.95 -13.35 0.94
CA ALA A 38 6.99 -14.37 0.51
C ALA A 38 7.65 -15.65 -0.03
N SER A 39 8.98 -15.71 -0.12
CA SER A 39 9.73 -16.94 -0.45
C SER A 39 10.15 -17.68 0.82
N GLY A 40 10.42 -16.95 1.91
CA GLY A 40 10.75 -17.51 3.21
C GLY A 40 12.06 -18.29 3.27
N HIS A 41 12.96 -18.12 2.29
CA HIS A 41 14.17 -18.96 2.16
C HIS A 41 15.18 -18.77 3.28
N ASP A 42 15.55 -17.52 3.62
CA ASP A 42 16.62 -17.26 4.60
C ASP A 42 16.11 -17.07 6.02
N ARG A 43 14.99 -16.34 6.16
CA ARG A 43 14.36 -16.05 7.46
C ARG A 43 12.85 -16.16 7.28
N PRO A 44 12.21 -17.24 7.76
CA PRO A 44 10.77 -17.39 7.60
C PRO A 44 10.06 -16.26 8.35
N VAL A 45 9.45 -15.37 7.57
CA VAL A 45 8.52 -14.36 8.06
C VAL A 45 7.12 -14.91 7.84
N PRO A 46 6.21 -14.83 8.83
CA PRO A 46 4.81 -15.19 8.66
C PRO A 46 4.12 -14.26 7.66
N CYS A 47 4.33 -14.51 6.36
CA CYS A 47 3.80 -13.74 5.25
C CYS A 47 2.88 -14.65 4.44
N ARG A 48 1.66 -14.17 4.18
CA ARG A 48 0.68 -14.87 3.35
C ARG A 48 0.33 -14.00 2.16
N VAL A 49 0.22 -14.64 1.00
CA VAL A 49 -0.24 -14.00 -0.23
C VAL A 49 -1.49 -14.73 -0.70
N ALA A 50 -2.64 -14.06 -0.62
CA ALA A 50 -3.91 -14.59 -1.04
C ALA A 50 -4.32 -13.97 -2.38
N ALA A 51 -4.86 -14.77 -3.29
CA ALA A 51 -5.30 -14.30 -4.59
C ALA A 51 -6.70 -14.82 -4.91
N LEU A 52 -7.57 -13.92 -5.39
CA LEU A 52 -8.86 -14.26 -5.97
C LEU A 52 -8.69 -14.41 -7.48
N ARG A 53 -9.14 -15.56 -8.01
CA ARG A 53 -9.07 -15.90 -9.43
C ARG A 53 -10.46 -15.90 -10.05
N SER A 54 -10.55 -15.49 -11.31
CA SER A 54 -11.73 -15.67 -12.17
C SER A 54 -11.27 -16.39 -13.44
N GLY A 55 -11.46 -17.71 -13.48
CA GLY A 55 -10.83 -18.56 -14.50
C GLY A 55 -9.29 -18.50 -14.41
N SER A 56 -8.63 -18.18 -15.52
CA SER A 56 -7.17 -17.96 -15.58
C SER A 56 -6.71 -16.65 -14.94
N ASP A 57 -7.62 -15.68 -14.82
CA ASP A 57 -7.26 -14.30 -14.54
C ASP A 57 -7.17 -14.04 -13.04
N THR A 58 -6.29 -13.11 -12.66
CA THR A 58 -6.16 -12.66 -11.27
C THR A 58 -7.05 -11.44 -11.04
N ALA A 59 -8.12 -11.63 -10.27
CA ALA A 59 -9.08 -10.59 -9.97
C ALA A 59 -8.62 -9.69 -8.82
N ALA A 60 -8.04 -10.27 -7.77
CA ALA A 60 -7.49 -9.53 -6.63
C ALA A 60 -6.34 -10.29 -5.96
N ILE A 61 -5.44 -9.55 -5.31
CA ILE A 61 -4.34 -10.09 -4.51
C ILE A 61 -4.21 -9.28 -3.21
N GLN A 62 -3.96 -10.00 -2.12
CA GLN A 62 -3.64 -9.44 -0.82
C GLN A 62 -2.32 -10.02 -0.29
N ILE A 63 -1.52 -9.17 0.35
CA ILE A 63 -0.33 -9.59 1.11
C ILE A 63 -0.59 -9.23 2.58
N THR A 64 -0.55 -10.25 3.42
CA THR A 64 -0.74 -10.16 4.86
C THR A 64 0.52 -10.61 5.60
N LEU A 65 0.73 -10.02 6.78
CA LEU A 65 1.84 -10.36 7.67
C LEU A 65 1.27 -10.73 9.05
N ASP A 66 1.81 -11.77 9.69
CA ASP A 66 1.37 -12.19 11.02
C ASP A 66 2.43 -11.84 12.07
N CYS A 67 1.99 -11.25 13.17
CA CYS A 67 2.85 -10.98 14.32
C CYS A 67 2.02 -10.95 15.61
N LYS A 68 2.44 -11.72 16.61
CA LYS A 68 1.85 -11.73 17.97
C LYS A 68 0.33 -11.95 17.99
N GLY A 69 -0.19 -12.83 17.14
CA GLY A 69 -1.62 -13.12 17.05
C GLY A 69 -2.43 -12.11 16.23
N HIS A 70 -1.78 -11.10 15.64
CA HIS A 70 -2.41 -10.17 14.71
C HIS A 70 -2.01 -10.49 13.28
N ARG A 71 -2.96 -10.36 12.35
CA ARG A 71 -2.72 -10.39 10.90
C ARG A 71 -2.92 -8.99 10.34
N PHE A 72 -1.92 -8.46 9.65
CA PHE A 72 -1.90 -7.10 9.11
C PHE A 72 -2.07 -7.13 7.59
N LEU A 73 -3.12 -6.50 7.07
CA LEU A 73 -3.34 -6.35 5.64
C LEU A 73 -2.46 -5.24 5.06
N HIS A 74 -1.27 -5.60 4.58
CA HIS A 74 -0.25 -4.64 4.15
C HIS A 74 -0.42 -4.19 2.70
N VAL A 75 -0.70 -5.11 1.77
CA VAL A 75 -0.95 -4.78 0.36
C VAL A 75 -2.28 -5.35 -0.04
N THR A 76 -3.13 -4.53 -0.64
CA THR A 76 -4.39 -4.95 -1.23
C THR A 76 -4.53 -4.31 -2.61
N VAL A 77 -4.85 -5.14 -3.60
CA VAL A 77 -4.99 -4.73 -4.99
C VAL A 77 -6.03 -5.61 -5.69
N TYR A 78 -6.77 -5.01 -6.61
CA TYR A 78 -7.65 -5.71 -7.53
C TYR A 78 -7.42 -5.17 -8.95
N ALA A 79 -7.62 -6.02 -9.95
CA ALA A 79 -7.56 -5.62 -11.34
C ALA A 79 -8.80 -4.77 -11.68
N CYS A 80 -8.61 -3.66 -12.39
CA CYS A 80 -9.69 -2.71 -12.69
C CYS A 80 -10.87 -3.36 -13.43
N ALA A 81 -10.62 -4.38 -14.25
CA ALA A 81 -11.66 -5.16 -14.92
C ALA A 81 -12.67 -5.80 -13.95
N TYR A 82 -12.23 -6.07 -12.71
CA TYR A 82 -13.05 -6.70 -11.67
C TYR A 82 -13.58 -5.73 -10.61
N GLU A 83 -13.37 -4.41 -10.78
CA GLU A 83 -13.78 -3.40 -9.79
C GLU A 83 -15.29 -3.41 -9.53
N LYS A 84 -16.09 -3.48 -10.60
CA LYS A 84 -17.56 -3.51 -10.51
C LYS A 84 -18.12 -4.80 -9.89
N PHE A 85 -17.30 -5.84 -9.79
CA PHE A 85 -17.68 -7.12 -9.21
C PHE A 85 -17.23 -7.25 -7.75
N GLY A 86 -16.66 -6.20 -7.16
CA GLY A 86 -16.28 -6.21 -5.75
C GLY A 86 -15.15 -7.19 -5.42
N ALA A 87 -14.30 -7.57 -6.38
CA ALA A 87 -13.26 -8.60 -6.19
C ALA A 87 -12.35 -8.35 -4.97
N GLY A 88 -12.00 -7.08 -4.71
CA GLY A 88 -11.21 -6.72 -3.53
C GLY A 88 -11.95 -6.95 -2.20
N ALA A 89 -13.26 -6.70 -2.16
CA ALA A 89 -14.11 -6.91 -0.99
C ALA A 89 -14.35 -8.40 -0.72
N LEU A 90 -14.63 -9.17 -1.78
CA LEU A 90 -14.79 -10.64 -1.68
C LEU A 90 -13.53 -11.32 -1.14
N LEU A 91 -12.35 -10.94 -1.65
CA LEU A 91 -11.09 -11.47 -1.14
C LEU A 91 -10.84 -11.06 0.32
N LEU A 92 -11.18 -9.81 0.68
CA LEU A 92 -11.03 -9.33 2.05
C LEU A 92 -11.93 -10.08 3.03
N GLU A 93 -13.20 -10.27 2.69
CA GLU A 93 -14.14 -11.02 3.52
C GLU A 93 -13.62 -12.43 3.81
N ARG A 94 -13.16 -13.13 2.77
CA ARG A 94 -12.62 -14.49 2.94
C ARG A 94 -11.35 -14.49 3.77
N GLU A 95 -10.44 -13.54 3.57
CA GLU A 95 -9.21 -13.44 4.36
C GLU A 95 -9.51 -13.14 5.83
N VAL A 96 -10.47 -12.25 6.14
CA VAL A 96 -10.89 -12.00 7.53
C VAL A 96 -11.41 -13.29 8.15
N GLN A 97 -12.31 -14.00 7.47
CA GLN A 97 -12.87 -15.26 7.97
C GLN A 97 -11.77 -16.31 8.21
N THR A 98 -10.93 -16.59 7.21
CA THR A 98 -9.85 -17.57 7.32
C THR A 98 -8.83 -17.19 8.37
N SER A 99 -8.61 -15.91 8.65
CA SER A 99 -7.72 -15.49 9.72
C SER A 99 -8.22 -15.89 11.11
N PHE A 100 -9.52 -15.74 11.36
CA PHE A 100 -10.09 -16.20 12.62
C PHE A 100 -10.17 -17.73 12.69
N GLU A 101 -10.40 -18.42 11.57
CA GLU A 101 -10.27 -19.89 11.46
C GLU A 101 -8.84 -20.37 11.79
N ASP A 102 -7.82 -19.60 11.37
CA ASP A 102 -6.39 -19.83 11.67
C ASP A 102 -6.01 -19.48 13.12
N GLY A 103 -6.94 -19.00 13.95
CA GLY A 103 -6.69 -18.62 15.35
C GLY A 103 -6.04 -17.25 15.56
N VAL A 104 -6.07 -16.37 14.55
CA VAL A 104 -5.65 -14.96 14.68
C VAL A 104 -6.62 -14.22 15.61
N SER A 105 -6.11 -13.48 16.59
CA SER A 105 -6.94 -12.74 17.54
C SER A 105 -7.50 -11.43 16.99
N ALA A 106 -6.80 -10.82 16.02
CA ALA A 106 -7.27 -9.61 15.35
C ALA A 106 -6.72 -9.47 13.92
N PHE A 107 -7.60 -9.06 13.00
CA PHE A 107 -7.24 -8.70 11.63
C PHE A 107 -7.19 -7.17 11.51
N ASP A 108 -6.01 -6.63 11.24
CA ASP A 108 -5.75 -5.19 11.17
C ASP A 108 -5.70 -4.72 9.71
N LEU A 109 -6.64 -3.86 9.34
CA LEU A 109 -6.75 -3.26 8.00
C LEU A 109 -5.74 -2.13 7.75
N LEU A 110 -4.93 -1.82 8.76
CA LEU A 110 -3.95 -0.74 8.85
C LEU A 110 -4.53 0.65 8.60
N ALA A 111 -3.77 1.66 8.98
CA ALA A 111 -4.04 3.03 8.57
C ALA A 111 -3.88 3.20 7.04
N PRO A 112 -4.52 4.22 6.43
CA PRO A 112 -5.46 5.15 7.04
C PRO A 112 -6.90 4.59 7.08
N LEU A 113 -7.76 5.28 7.82
CA LEU A 113 -9.19 5.03 7.84
C LEU A 113 -9.78 5.36 6.46
N HIS A 114 -10.30 4.35 5.77
CA HIS A 114 -11.04 4.51 4.52
C HIS A 114 -12.45 3.97 4.70
N PRO A 115 -13.50 4.58 4.11
CA PRO A 115 -14.88 4.17 4.33
C PRO A 115 -15.12 2.66 4.09
N TYR A 116 -14.55 2.09 3.03
CA TYR A 116 -14.68 0.66 2.75
C TYR A 116 -14.13 -0.24 3.86
N LYS A 117 -13.13 0.20 4.63
CA LYS A 117 -12.56 -0.58 5.75
C LYS A 117 -13.55 -0.67 6.92
N MET A 118 -14.45 0.30 7.05
CA MET A 118 -15.42 0.35 8.14
C MET A 118 -16.48 -0.74 8.02
N GLU A 119 -16.74 -1.23 6.81
CA GLU A 119 -17.68 -2.33 6.58
C GLU A 119 -17.18 -3.65 7.18
N PHE A 120 -15.86 -3.80 7.34
CA PHE A 120 -15.21 -5.00 7.86
C PHE A 120 -14.67 -4.83 9.29
N ALA A 121 -14.55 -3.59 9.78
CA ALA A 121 -13.88 -3.30 11.05
C ALA A 121 -14.87 -3.33 12.23
N GLY A 122 -14.64 -4.21 13.20
CA GLY A 122 -15.40 -4.22 14.46
C GLY A 122 -14.97 -3.12 15.45
N SER A 123 -13.80 -2.52 15.26
CA SER A 123 -13.29 -1.43 16.11
C SER A 123 -12.32 -0.53 15.36
N VAL A 124 -12.04 0.64 15.92
CA VAL A 124 -11.10 1.62 15.36
C VAL A 124 -10.07 1.99 16.44
N VAL A 125 -8.80 2.02 16.05
CA VAL A 125 -7.70 2.44 16.92
C VAL A 125 -7.07 3.72 16.36
N THR A 126 -6.78 4.68 17.22
CA THR A 126 -6.11 5.92 16.82
C THR A 126 -4.60 5.69 16.65
N VAL A 127 -4.08 5.97 15.46
CA VAL A 127 -2.63 5.98 15.18
C VAL A 127 -2.10 7.40 15.34
N ARG A 128 -0.93 7.55 15.97
CA ARG A 128 -0.23 8.84 16.15
C ARG A 128 1.19 8.74 15.61
N ASP A 129 1.58 9.72 14.80
CA ASP A 129 2.94 9.87 14.32
C ASP A 129 3.75 10.73 15.31
N TYR A 130 4.89 10.22 15.77
CA TYR A 130 5.82 10.96 16.62
C TYR A 130 7.09 11.28 15.85
N THR A 131 7.60 12.49 15.98
CA THR A 131 8.87 12.91 15.38
C THR A 131 9.82 13.38 16.47
N LEU A 132 11.02 12.79 16.51
CA LEU A 132 12.09 13.21 17.41
C LEU A 132 13.16 13.97 16.60
N ALA A 133 13.38 15.24 16.95
CA ALA A 133 14.38 16.07 16.31
C ALA A 133 15.61 16.25 17.21
N GLY A 134 16.70 15.57 16.85
CA GLY A 134 17.99 15.65 17.56
C GLY A 134 18.76 16.96 17.36
N SER A 135 18.28 17.87 16.51
CA SER A 135 18.92 19.16 16.25
C SER A 135 17.90 20.29 16.10
N TRP A 136 18.33 21.54 16.29
CA TRP A 136 17.47 22.71 16.12
C TRP A 136 16.93 22.83 14.67
N ARG A 137 17.75 22.48 13.67
CA ARG A 137 17.32 22.40 12.26
C ARG A 137 16.22 21.36 12.07
N GLY A 138 16.36 20.20 12.71
CA GLY A 138 15.34 19.15 12.72
C GLY A 138 14.05 19.62 13.38
N ARG A 139 14.13 20.40 14.47
CA ARG A 139 12.95 20.96 15.15
C ARG A 139 12.20 21.93 14.25
N LEU A 140 12.92 22.82 13.56
CA LEU A 140 12.34 23.75 12.60
C LEU A 140 11.67 23.00 11.42
N TYR A 141 12.34 21.98 10.88
CA TYR A 141 11.78 21.13 9.83
C TYR A 141 10.51 20.41 10.30
N ALA A 142 10.53 19.83 11.51
CA ALA A 142 9.37 19.15 12.07
C ALA A 142 8.20 20.12 12.27
N ALA A 143 8.46 21.31 12.81
CA ALA A 143 7.44 22.33 13.06
C ALA A 143 6.78 22.85 11.78
N ILE A 144 7.54 23.01 10.70
CA ILE A 144 7.05 23.65 9.46
C ILE A 144 6.65 22.61 8.41
N ALA A 145 7.58 21.75 8.02
CA ALA A 145 7.41 20.87 6.87
C ALA A 145 6.49 19.67 7.17
N LEU A 146 6.62 19.05 8.35
CA LEU A 146 5.77 17.90 8.71
C LEU A 146 4.34 18.34 8.99
N SER A 147 4.15 19.45 9.72
CA SER A 147 2.84 20.05 9.98
C SER A 147 2.12 20.45 8.69
N GLY A 148 2.85 20.97 7.70
CA GLY A 148 2.31 21.37 6.40
C GLY A 148 2.03 20.21 5.45
N ARG A 149 2.65 19.04 5.66
CA ARG A 149 2.59 17.89 4.74
C ARG A 149 1.17 17.38 4.50
N GLN A 150 0.39 17.23 5.56
CA GLN A 150 -0.98 16.71 5.43
C GLN A 150 -1.88 17.69 4.67
N ARG A 151 -1.74 18.99 4.95
CA ARG A 151 -2.45 20.04 4.20
C ARG A 151 -2.06 20.04 2.73
N ALA A 152 -0.76 19.96 2.43
CA ALA A 152 -0.26 19.87 1.06
C ALA A 152 -0.81 18.62 0.34
N LYS A 153 -0.86 17.47 1.02
CA LYS A 153 -1.45 16.25 0.47
C LYS A 153 -2.92 16.46 0.11
N THR A 154 -3.73 17.00 1.02
CA THR A 154 -5.15 17.30 0.76
C THR A 154 -5.33 18.29 -0.38
N CYS A 155 -4.50 19.33 -0.47
CA CYS A 155 -4.53 20.26 -1.59
C CYS A 155 -4.25 19.57 -2.92
N ILE A 156 -3.21 18.71 -2.99
CA ILE A 156 -2.85 17.97 -4.20
C ILE A 156 -3.95 16.97 -4.59
N GLU A 157 -4.55 16.30 -3.61
CA GLU A 157 -5.65 15.35 -3.86
C GLU A 157 -6.93 16.06 -4.36
N GLY A 158 -7.15 17.32 -3.97
CA GLY A 158 -8.24 18.16 -4.46
C GLY A 158 -8.00 18.79 -5.84
N LEU A 159 -6.82 18.64 -6.45
CA LEU A 159 -6.54 19.18 -7.78
C LEU A 159 -7.24 18.37 -8.89
N PRO A 160 -7.70 19.03 -9.97
CA PRO A 160 -8.13 18.37 -11.19
C PRO A 160 -7.07 17.40 -11.74
N ALA A 161 -7.53 16.28 -12.30
CA ALA A 161 -6.68 15.23 -12.89
C ALA A 161 -5.56 15.71 -13.84
N PRO A 162 -5.74 16.72 -14.73
CA PRO A 162 -4.64 17.19 -15.58
C PRO A 162 -3.50 17.83 -14.77
N LEU A 163 -3.81 18.61 -13.73
CA LEU A 163 -2.79 19.23 -12.88
C LEU A 163 -2.07 18.20 -12.02
N ARG A 164 -2.79 17.20 -11.50
CA ARG A 164 -2.18 16.08 -10.78
C ARG A 164 -1.22 15.29 -11.67
N ARG A 165 -1.58 15.05 -12.93
CA ARG A 165 -0.71 14.40 -13.92
C ARG A 165 0.56 15.21 -14.21
N TYR A 166 0.44 16.52 -14.34
CA TYR A 166 1.59 17.40 -14.54
C TYR A 166 2.55 17.41 -13.33
N LEU A 167 2.01 17.47 -12.11
CA LEU A 167 2.85 17.36 -10.90
C LEU A 167 3.51 16.00 -10.79
N ALA A 168 2.79 14.93 -11.15
CA ALA A 168 3.32 13.58 -11.17
C ALA A 168 4.50 13.43 -12.14
N SER A 169 4.40 14.00 -13.35
CA SER A 169 5.48 13.96 -14.34
C SER A 169 6.71 14.75 -13.88
N LEU A 170 6.53 15.93 -13.27
CA LEU A 170 7.64 16.71 -12.70
C LEU A 170 8.37 15.95 -11.59
N MET A 171 7.64 15.25 -10.72
CA MET A 171 8.25 14.44 -9.65
C MET A 171 8.99 13.23 -10.22
N ALA A 172 8.43 12.57 -11.23
CA ALA A 172 9.08 11.44 -11.92
C ALA A 172 10.39 11.88 -12.58
N VAL A 173 10.39 12.99 -13.32
CA VAL A 173 11.60 13.58 -13.94
C VAL A 173 12.64 13.93 -12.89
N ARG A 174 12.25 14.57 -11.78
CA ARG A 174 13.17 14.88 -10.69
C ARG A 174 13.75 13.64 -10.01
N SER A 175 12.96 12.57 -9.88
CA SER A 175 13.43 11.29 -9.33
C SER A 175 14.46 10.67 -10.27
N ALA A 176 14.15 10.59 -11.57
CA ALA A 176 15.03 10.10 -12.62
C ALA A 176 16.38 10.84 -12.67
N LEU A 177 16.34 12.18 -12.58
CA LEU A 177 17.54 13.02 -12.51
C LEU A 177 18.38 12.79 -11.25
N ARG A 178 17.78 12.33 -10.14
CA ARG A 178 18.50 11.99 -8.90
C ARG A 178 19.05 10.57 -8.89
N THR A 179 18.43 9.65 -9.63
CA THR A 179 18.86 8.25 -9.72
C THR A 179 19.78 7.97 -10.91
N GLY A 180 20.06 8.96 -11.76
CA GLY A 180 20.96 8.82 -12.91
C GLY A 180 20.39 7.99 -14.06
N THR A 181 19.09 7.70 -14.04
CA THR A 181 18.40 6.91 -15.06
C THR A 181 17.54 7.85 -15.90
N ALA A 182 17.95 8.12 -17.14
CA ALA A 182 17.17 8.90 -18.10
C ALA A 182 15.87 8.15 -18.46
N PRO A 183 14.72 8.84 -18.61
CA PRO A 183 13.51 8.21 -19.12
C PRO A 183 13.61 8.01 -20.64
N SER A 184 13.42 6.77 -21.08
CA SER A 184 13.11 6.37 -22.47
C SER A 184 11.62 6.38 -22.72
#